data_AF-A0A7V9AA68-F1
#
_entry.id   AF-A0A7V9AA68-F1
#
_cell.length_a   1.000
_cell.length_b   1.000
_cell.length_c   1.000
_cell.angle_alpha   90.00
_cell.angle_beta   90.00
_cell.angle_gamma   90.00
#
_symmetry.space_group_name_H-M   'P 1'
#
loop_
_entity.id
_entity.type
_entity.pdbx_description
1 polymer ?
#
loop_
_entity_poly.entity_id
_entity_poly.type
_entity_poly.pdbx_seq_one_letter_code
_entity_poly.pdbx_strand_id
1 'polypeptide(L)'
;MTMPSMVNGEVLQAARGMSAAMLGTWVTLGLALWLFGWRWHRFWITCVAAFVAAAITWHWGSHWTRTPPVISAIVIGLATAMIAVELARLVVFGFGGITLLYLANQLLSDFRDIWLAFPLGGLVAVLLFRIGWILATTLLGTWITIHALLLLIESVSPFDSVQWFDNNAMAIHIGIIIWIVIGIICQLLIDSKSNKSKLTETPETTHVSVLIPVENQHADSWWKRWFSKRQAVLKV
;
A
#
# COMPACT_ATOMS: atom_id res chain seq x y z
N MET A 1 24.06 18.84 -14.09
CA MET A 1 23.31 17.81 -13.34
C MET A 1 22.00 17.57 -14.07
N THR A 2 21.88 16.46 -14.79
CA THR A 2 20.60 16.01 -15.35
C THR A 2 19.71 15.60 -14.19
N MET A 3 18.57 16.27 -14.02
CA MET A 3 17.60 15.82 -13.02
C MET A 3 17.13 14.42 -13.41
N PRO A 4 17.08 13.44 -12.49
CA PRO A 4 16.53 12.13 -12.79
C PRO A 4 15.08 12.31 -13.27
N SER A 5 14.79 11.89 -14.50
CA SER A 5 13.46 12.01 -15.07
C SER A 5 12.52 11.01 -14.38
N MET A 6 11.31 11.46 -14.01
CA MET A 6 10.32 10.59 -13.35
C MET A 6 9.69 9.58 -14.31
N VAL A 7 9.77 9.86 -15.61
CA VAL A 7 9.35 8.98 -16.70
C VAL A 7 10.59 8.71 -17.54
N ASN A 8 10.84 7.44 -17.85
CA ASN A 8 12.00 7.02 -18.64
C ASN A 8 11.52 6.51 -20.02
N GLY A 9 12.07 7.10 -21.08
CA GLY A 9 11.80 6.70 -22.46
C GLY A 9 12.14 5.23 -22.73
N GLU A 10 13.12 4.65 -22.04
CA GLU A 10 13.47 3.23 -22.16
C GLU A 10 12.34 2.32 -21.68
N VAL A 11 11.64 2.71 -20.62
CA VAL A 11 10.48 1.95 -20.09
C VAL A 11 9.32 2.02 -21.07
N LEU A 12 9.08 3.19 -21.67
CA LEU A 12 8.08 3.36 -22.73
C LEU A 12 8.44 2.48 -23.94
N GLN A 13 9.70 2.50 -24.36
CA GLN A 13 10.18 1.70 -25.49
C GLN A 13 10.08 0.19 -25.21
N ALA A 14 10.42 -0.26 -24.00
CA ALA A 14 10.31 -1.66 -23.60
C ALA A 14 8.84 -2.14 -23.54
N ALA A 15 7.90 -1.23 -23.25
CA ALA A 15 6.48 -1.52 -23.20
C ALA A 15 5.76 -1.32 -24.55
N ARG A 16 6.44 -0.80 -25.60
CA ARG A 16 5.87 -0.75 -26.95
C ARG A 16 5.58 -2.17 -27.45
N GLY A 17 4.39 -2.36 -28.03
CA GLY A 17 3.91 -3.67 -28.49
C GLY A 17 2.97 -4.38 -27.52
N MET A 18 2.73 -3.84 -26.33
CA MET A 18 1.63 -4.30 -25.48
C MET A 18 0.27 -4.02 -26.13
N SER A 19 -0.70 -4.93 -25.94
CA SER A 19 -2.05 -4.74 -26.47
C SER A 19 -2.76 -3.58 -25.77
N ALA A 20 -3.66 -2.89 -26.48
CA ALA A 20 -4.45 -1.79 -25.90
C ALA A 20 -5.28 -2.23 -24.69
N ALA A 21 -5.77 -3.48 -24.69
CA ALA A 21 -6.47 -4.06 -23.55
C ALA A 21 -5.56 -4.15 -22.32
N MET A 22 -4.32 -4.62 -22.48
CA MET A 22 -3.33 -4.70 -21.41
C MET A 22 -2.99 -3.30 -20.88
N LEU A 23 -2.77 -2.32 -21.75
CA LEU A 23 -2.53 -0.93 -21.35
C LEU A 23 -3.73 -0.36 -20.57
N GLY A 24 -4.96 -0.61 -21.02
CA GLY A 24 -6.17 -0.25 -20.28
C GLY A 24 -6.25 -0.89 -18.89
N THR A 25 -5.83 -2.14 -18.74
CA THR A 25 -5.73 -2.78 -17.41
C THR A 25 -4.69 -2.11 -16.51
N TRP A 26 -3.54 -1.69 -17.05
CA TRP A 26 -2.54 -0.96 -16.27
C TRP A 26 -3.00 0.43 -15.87
N VAL A 27 -3.68 1.16 -16.76
CA VAL A 27 -4.29 2.46 -16.42
C VAL A 27 -5.31 2.30 -15.29
N THR A 28 -6.22 1.33 -15.42
CA THR A 28 -7.24 1.09 -14.39
C THR A 28 -6.63 0.63 -13.06
N LEU A 29 -5.60 -0.23 -13.09
CA LEU A 29 -4.87 -0.65 -11.90
C LEU A 29 -4.13 0.52 -11.24
N GLY A 30 -3.45 1.35 -12.04
CA GLY A 30 -2.75 2.54 -11.57
C GLY A 30 -3.70 3.54 -10.90
N LEU A 31 -4.85 3.80 -11.51
CA LEU A 31 -5.90 4.65 -10.93
C LEU A 31 -6.53 4.04 -9.68
N ALA A 32 -6.77 2.74 -9.67
CA ALA A 32 -7.28 2.03 -8.49
C ALA A 32 -6.29 2.11 -7.32
N LEU A 33 -4.99 1.98 -7.59
CA LEU A 33 -3.94 2.14 -6.59
C LEU A 33 -3.84 3.59 -6.10
N TRP A 34 -3.97 4.55 -7.02
CA TRP A 34 -3.97 5.98 -6.71
C TRP A 34 -5.17 6.40 -5.83
N LEU A 35 -6.36 5.80 -6.01
CA LEU A 35 -7.55 6.09 -5.19
C LEU A 35 -7.61 5.27 -3.89
N PHE A 36 -7.30 3.98 -3.96
CA PHE A 36 -7.62 3.02 -2.89
C PHE A 36 -6.39 2.39 -2.23
N GLY A 37 -5.18 2.76 -2.64
CA GLY A 37 -3.94 2.16 -2.17
C GLY A 37 -3.81 2.17 -0.64
N TRP A 38 -4.14 3.30 0.00
CA TRP A 38 -4.15 3.40 1.46
C TRP A 38 -5.11 2.42 2.14
N ARG A 39 -6.33 2.24 1.62
CA ARG A 39 -7.35 1.41 2.28
C ARG A 39 -6.96 -0.07 2.27
N TRP A 40 -6.21 -0.51 1.26
CA TRP A 40 -5.81 -1.91 1.09
C TRP A 40 -4.40 -2.19 1.59
N HIS A 41 -3.69 -1.22 2.18
CA HIS A 41 -2.30 -1.42 2.63
C HIS A 41 -2.13 -2.63 3.55
N ARG A 42 -3.03 -2.84 4.52
CA ARG A 42 -2.96 -3.99 5.44
C ARG A 42 -3.04 -5.30 4.68
N PHE A 43 -3.97 -5.39 3.73
CA PHE A 43 -4.14 -6.57 2.89
C PHE A 43 -2.89 -6.83 2.04
N TRP A 44 -2.34 -5.79 1.39
CA TRP A 44 -1.12 -5.92 0.58
C TRP A 44 0.08 -6.37 1.41
N ILE A 45 0.30 -5.76 2.58
CA ILE A 45 1.39 -6.12 3.49
C ILE A 45 1.24 -7.58 3.95
N THR A 46 0.05 -8.01 4.35
CA THR A 46 -0.17 -9.39 4.81
C THR A 46 -0.01 -10.39 3.68
N CYS A 47 -0.52 -10.10 2.48
CA CYS A 47 -0.40 -10.99 1.32
C CYS A 47 1.06 -11.13 0.87
N VAL A 48 1.80 -10.03 0.74
CA VAL A 48 3.21 -10.07 0.34
C VAL A 48 4.03 -10.81 1.39
N ALA A 49 3.85 -10.49 2.68
CA ALA A 49 4.58 -11.15 3.76
C ALA A 49 4.29 -12.66 3.81
N ALA A 50 3.02 -13.06 3.70
CA ALA A 50 2.62 -14.46 3.67
C ALA A 50 3.21 -15.19 2.45
N PHE A 51 3.13 -14.58 1.26
CA PHE A 51 3.66 -15.16 0.02
C PHE A 51 5.18 -15.33 0.09
N VAL A 52 5.91 -14.31 0.53
CA VAL A 52 7.37 -14.36 0.67
C VAL A 52 7.77 -15.42 1.69
N ALA A 53 7.12 -15.46 2.86
CA ALA A 53 7.41 -16.46 3.87
C ALA A 53 7.11 -17.88 3.37
N ALA A 54 5.98 -18.08 2.68
CA ALA A 54 5.62 -19.36 2.08
C ALA A 54 6.62 -19.77 0.99
N ALA A 55 7.06 -18.85 0.13
CA ALA A 55 8.02 -19.12 -0.95
C ALA A 55 9.42 -19.47 -0.40
N ILE A 56 9.90 -18.73 0.61
CA ILE A 56 11.16 -19.04 1.30
C ILE A 56 11.08 -20.41 1.97
N THR A 57 9.97 -20.68 2.67
CA THR A 57 9.74 -21.98 3.33
C THR A 57 9.61 -23.11 2.33
N TRP A 58 9.00 -22.89 1.17
CA TRP A 58 8.92 -23.90 0.13
C TRP A 58 10.31 -24.31 -0.37
N HIS A 59 11.19 -23.32 -0.59
CA HIS A 59 12.51 -23.57 -1.13
C HIS A 59 13.49 -24.16 -0.10
N TRP A 60 13.45 -23.67 1.14
CA TRP A 60 14.42 -24.03 2.19
C TRP A 60 13.87 -24.92 3.30
N GLY A 61 12.54 -25.09 3.39
CA GLY A 61 11.88 -25.73 4.52
C GLY A 61 12.15 -27.23 4.67
N SER A 62 12.58 -27.88 3.58
CA SER A 62 13.06 -29.27 3.62
C SER A 62 14.31 -29.44 4.49
N HIS A 63 15.11 -28.40 4.66
CA HIS A 63 16.31 -28.43 5.50
C HIS A 63 16.02 -28.22 6.99
N TRP A 64 14.93 -27.53 7.32
CA TRP A 64 14.63 -27.10 8.70
C TRP A 64 13.56 -27.96 9.38
N THR A 65 12.72 -28.62 8.59
CA THR A 65 11.56 -29.35 9.11
C THR A 65 11.50 -30.77 8.54
N ARG A 66 11.10 -31.75 9.37
CA ARG A 66 10.79 -33.12 8.92
C ARG A 66 9.39 -33.24 8.30
N THR A 67 8.68 -32.13 8.18
CA THR A 67 7.32 -32.08 7.63
C THR A 67 7.34 -31.86 6.12
N PRO A 68 6.31 -32.32 5.38
CA PRO A 68 6.19 -31.99 3.96
C PRO A 68 6.24 -30.46 3.72
N PRO A 69 6.97 -29.98 2.69
CA PRO A 69 7.23 -28.55 2.47
C PRO A 69 5.96 -27.73 2.21
N VAL A 70 4.92 -28.37 1.66
CA VAL A 70 3.60 -27.75 1.46
C VAL A 70 2.99 -27.32 2.79
N ILE A 71 3.02 -28.22 3.79
CA ILE A 71 2.37 -27.99 5.08
C ILE A 71 3.12 -26.90 5.85
N SER A 72 4.47 -26.97 5.88
CA SER A 72 5.27 -25.95 6.54
C SER A 72 5.11 -24.58 5.86
N ALA A 73 5.08 -24.50 4.53
CA ALA A 73 4.86 -23.24 3.81
C ALA A 73 3.50 -22.59 4.13
N ILE A 74 2.43 -23.39 4.21
CA ILE A 74 1.10 -22.88 4.56
C ILE A 74 1.07 -22.38 6.02
N VAL A 75 1.59 -23.18 6.96
CA VAL A 75 1.57 -22.83 8.39
C VAL A 75 2.42 -21.60 8.66
N ILE A 76 3.64 -21.54 8.12
CA ILE A 76 4.52 -20.38 8.29
C ILE A 76 3.94 -19.16 7.57
N GLY A 77 3.45 -19.30 6.35
CA GLY A 77 2.81 -18.20 5.62
C GLY A 77 1.63 -17.60 6.39
N LEU A 78 0.78 -18.43 6.98
CA LEU A 78 -0.34 -17.98 7.81
C LEU A 78 0.12 -17.30 9.11
N ALA A 79 1.10 -17.87 9.81
CA ALA A 79 1.67 -17.28 11.01
C ALA A 79 2.31 -15.91 10.71
N THR A 80 3.05 -15.79 9.61
CA THR A 80 3.62 -14.53 9.16
C THR A 80 2.52 -13.52 8.80
N ALA A 81 1.43 -13.94 8.16
CA ALA A 81 0.31 -13.06 7.84
C ALA A 81 -0.28 -12.40 9.10
N MET A 82 -0.35 -13.12 10.23
CA MET A 82 -0.88 -12.59 11.49
C MET A 82 0.02 -11.50 12.11
N ILE A 83 1.34 -11.58 11.90
CA ILE A 83 2.33 -10.65 12.48
C ILE A 83 2.77 -9.57 11.48
N ALA A 84 2.41 -9.71 10.19
CA ALA A 84 2.97 -8.92 9.09
C ALA A 84 2.88 -7.40 9.28
N VAL A 85 1.77 -6.89 9.85
CA VAL A 85 1.59 -5.45 10.05
C VAL A 85 2.57 -4.90 11.09
N GLU A 86 2.81 -5.63 12.18
CA GLU A 86 3.78 -5.23 13.19
C GLU A 86 5.21 -5.40 12.68
N LEU A 87 5.47 -6.49 11.93
CA LEU A 87 6.77 -6.69 11.30
C LEU A 87 7.10 -5.56 10.31
N ALA A 88 6.13 -5.12 9.52
CA ALA A 88 6.33 -3.99 8.60
C ALA A 88 6.67 -2.69 9.36
N ARG A 89 6.07 -2.45 10.53
CA ARG A 89 6.41 -1.30 11.39
C ARG A 89 7.81 -1.41 11.96
N LEU A 90 8.23 -2.61 12.40
CA LEU A 90 9.59 -2.85 12.88
C LEU A 90 10.63 -2.62 11.79
N VAL A 91 10.34 -3.06 10.56
CA VAL A 91 11.21 -2.83 9.40
C VAL A 91 11.33 -1.32 9.13
N VAL A 92 10.21 -0.59 9.11
CA VAL A 92 10.22 0.87 8.91
C VAL A 92 10.93 1.60 10.07
N PHE A 93 10.77 1.13 11.31
CA PHE A 93 11.52 1.63 12.46
C PHE A 93 13.03 1.45 12.25
N GLY A 94 13.46 0.25 11.85
CA GLY A 94 14.87 -0.05 11.59
C GLY A 94 15.46 0.85 10.49
N PHE A 95 14.79 0.95 9.34
CA PHE A 95 15.22 1.83 8.25
C PHE A 95 15.25 3.30 8.68
N GLY A 96 14.22 3.77 9.37
CA GLY A 96 14.16 5.13 9.90
C GLY A 96 15.32 5.46 10.83
N GLY A 97 15.65 4.53 11.73
CA GLY A 97 16.78 4.67 12.64
C GLY A 97 18.12 4.70 11.90
N ILE A 98 18.33 3.80 10.94
CA ILE A 98 19.56 3.77 10.11
C ILE A 98 19.68 5.06 9.29
N THR A 99 18.60 5.53 8.67
CA THR A 99 18.59 6.76 7.87
C THR A 99 18.93 7.97 8.73
N LEU A 100 18.35 8.10 9.93
CA LEU A 100 18.66 9.23 10.81
C LEU A 100 20.10 9.16 11.32
N LEU A 101 20.61 7.98 11.67
CA LEU A 101 22.03 7.80 12.02
C LEU A 101 22.95 8.24 10.88
N TYR A 102 22.68 7.78 9.66
CA TYR A 102 23.46 8.17 8.49
C TYR A 102 23.43 9.67 8.27
N LEU A 103 22.25 10.29 8.40
CA LEU A 103 22.07 11.73 8.24
C LEU A 103 22.76 12.52 9.34
N ALA A 104 22.69 12.06 10.59
CA ALA A 104 23.39 12.66 11.73
C ALA A 104 24.91 12.65 11.52
N ASN A 105 25.47 11.53 11.06
CA ASN A 105 26.91 11.42 10.77
C ASN A 105 27.36 12.38 9.63
N GLN A 106 26.47 12.71 8.70
CA GLN A 106 26.77 13.62 7.58
C GLN A 106 26.65 15.10 7.98
N LEU A 107 25.66 15.46 8.80
CA LEU A 107 25.44 16.86 9.20
C LEU A 107 26.21 17.27 10.45
N LEU A 108 26.46 16.33 11.37
CA LEU A 108 27.05 16.57 12.66
C LEU A 108 28.25 15.62 12.82
N SER A 109 29.43 16.09 12.44
CA SER A 109 30.66 15.29 12.47
C SER A 109 31.03 14.76 13.86
N ASP A 110 30.50 15.37 14.93
CA ASP A 110 30.83 15.03 16.33
C ASP A 110 29.65 14.37 17.10
N PHE A 111 28.52 14.10 16.43
CA PHE A 111 27.37 13.47 17.08
C PHE A 111 27.57 11.96 17.18
N ARG A 112 27.90 11.47 18.39
CA ARG A 112 28.22 10.04 18.65
C ARG A 112 27.13 9.28 19.41
N ASP A 113 26.01 9.92 19.75
CA ASP A 113 24.94 9.30 20.54
C ASP A 113 24.02 8.43 19.68
N ILE A 114 24.56 7.28 19.26
CA ILE A 114 23.87 6.24 18.47
C ILE A 114 22.57 5.79 19.18
N TRP A 115 22.62 5.68 20.50
CA TRP A 115 21.50 5.26 21.34
C TRP A 115 20.32 6.23 21.31
N LEU A 116 20.53 7.50 20.95
CA LEU A 116 19.47 8.49 20.85
C LEU A 116 19.00 8.64 19.40
N ALA A 117 19.92 8.75 18.45
CA ALA A 117 19.57 8.95 17.04
C ALA A 117 18.82 7.75 16.43
N PHE A 118 19.21 6.52 16.74
CA PHE A 118 18.53 5.36 16.15
C PHE A 118 17.06 5.23 16.58
N PRO A 119 16.72 5.23 17.89
CA PRO A 119 15.32 5.12 18.30
C PRO A 119 14.48 6.34 17.91
N LEU A 120 15.07 7.53 17.91
CA LEU A 120 14.37 8.76 17.48
C LEU A 120 14.01 8.67 16.00
N GLY A 121 14.96 8.27 15.14
CA GLY A 121 14.72 8.11 13.71
C GLY A 121 13.70 7.03 13.40
N GLY A 122 13.78 5.91 14.11
CA GLY A 122 12.80 4.83 13.98
C GLY A 122 11.40 5.26 14.42
N LEU A 123 11.28 5.97 15.54
CA LEU A 123 9.99 6.45 16.04
C LEU A 123 9.36 7.45 15.07
N VAL A 124 10.14 8.39 14.55
CA VAL A 124 9.69 9.34 13.52
C VAL A 124 9.24 8.58 12.26
N ALA A 125 9.99 7.58 11.81
CA ALA A 125 9.60 6.80 10.63
C ALA A 125 8.30 6.00 10.84
N VAL A 126 8.09 5.42 12.03
CA VAL A 126 6.83 4.72 12.36
C VAL A 126 5.65 5.70 12.41
N LEU A 127 5.85 6.92 12.94
CA LEU A 127 4.82 7.97 12.93
C LEU A 127 4.49 8.40 11.49
N LEU A 128 5.52 8.51 10.65
CA LEU A 128 5.38 8.85 9.23
C LEU A 128 4.92 7.66 8.38
N PHE A 129 4.86 6.43 8.90
CA PHE A 129 4.46 5.22 8.16
C PHE A 129 3.17 5.43 7.38
N ARG A 130 2.18 6.05 8.03
CA ARG A 130 0.88 6.35 7.42
C ARG A 130 1.01 7.28 6.22
N ILE A 131 1.72 8.39 6.39
CA ILE A 131 1.91 9.40 5.34
C ILE A 131 2.77 8.82 4.20
N GLY A 132 3.81 8.06 4.56
CA GLY A 132 4.70 7.38 3.63
C GLY A 132 3.96 6.40 2.72
N TRP A 133 3.04 5.60 3.25
CA TRP A 133 2.23 4.69 2.42
C TRP A 133 1.24 5.41 1.49
N ILE A 134 0.61 6.49 1.97
CA ILE A 134 -0.26 7.34 1.12
C ILE A 134 0.57 7.92 -0.03
N LEU A 135 1.75 8.47 0.27
CA LEU A 135 2.67 9.02 -0.72
C LEU A 135 3.14 7.94 -1.69
N ALA A 136 3.57 6.78 -1.20
CA ALA A 136 4.09 5.69 -2.02
C ALA A 136 3.03 5.13 -2.98
N THR A 137 1.81 4.89 -2.51
CA THR A 137 0.72 4.37 -3.35
C THR A 137 0.25 5.41 -4.38
N THR A 138 0.23 6.69 -4.01
CA THR A 138 -0.10 7.77 -4.93
C THR A 138 0.97 7.95 -6.00
N LEU A 139 2.25 7.90 -5.62
CA LEU A 139 3.38 8.00 -6.54
C LEU A 139 3.38 6.80 -7.50
N LEU A 140 3.27 5.58 -6.97
CA LEU A 140 3.27 4.35 -7.77
C LEU A 140 2.07 4.29 -8.72
N GLY A 141 0.88 4.66 -8.23
CA GLY A 141 -0.33 4.75 -9.06
C GLY A 141 -0.19 5.79 -10.17
N THR A 142 0.39 6.95 -9.87
CA THR A 142 0.67 8.00 -10.86
C THR A 142 1.66 7.52 -11.92
N TRP A 143 2.76 6.89 -11.51
CA TRP A 143 3.76 6.35 -12.41
C TRP A 143 3.18 5.32 -13.38
N ILE A 144 2.47 4.32 -12.86
CA ILE A 144 1.83 3.28 -13.69
C ILE A 144 0.83 3.91 -14.65
N THR A 145 -0.05 4.79 -14.14
CA THR A 145 -1.10 5.41 -14.95
C THR A 145 -0.52 6.23 -16.09
N ILE A 146 0.50 7.05 -15.83
CA ILE A 146 1.05 7.95 -16.86
C ILE A 146 1.78 7.18 -17.96
N HIS A 147 2.61 6.19 -17.60
CA HIS A 147 3.28 5.37 -18.61
C HIS A 147 2.27 4.60 -19.46
N ALA A 148 1.28 3.97 -18.83
CA ALA A 148 0.27 3.22 -19.55
C ALA A 148 -0.65 4.12 -20.38
N LEU A 149 -0.98 5.33 -19.90
CA LEU A 149 -1.81 6.30 -20.61
C LEU A 149 -1.10 6.87 -21.84
N LEU A 150 0.19 7.19 -21.74
CA LEU A 150 0.99 7.66 -22.88
C LEU A 150 1.03 6.62 -24.00
N LEU A 151 1.29 5.36 -23.64
CA LEU A 151 1.29 4.25 -24.60
C LEU A 151 -0.11 3.96 -25.16
N LEU A 152 -1.16 4.13 -24.35
CA LEU A 152 -2.53 3.95 -24.81
C LEU A 152 -2.92 5.03 -25.83
N ILE A 153 -2.50 6.28 -25.62
CA ILE A 153 -2.71 7.37 -26.58
C ILE A 153 -1.96 7.10 -27.89
N GLU A 154 -0.70 6.66 -27.81
CA GLU A 154 0.10 6.24 -28.97
C GLU A 154 -0.52 5.06 -29.72
N SER A 155 -1.26 4.18 -29.04
CA SER A 155 -1.95 3.05 -29.69
C SER A 155 -3.17 3.48 -30.53
N VAL A 156 -3.74 4.66 -30.27
CA VAL A 156 -4.96 5.17 -30.94
C VAL A 156 -4.65 6.31 -31.90
N SER A 157 -3.55 7.04 -31.69
CA SER A 157 -3.13 8.21 -32.46
C SER A 157 -1.70 8.02 -32.98
N PRO A 158 -1.35 8.51 -34.19
CA PRO A 158 0.02 8.44 -34.74
C PRO A 158 1.02 9.38 -34.03
N PHE A 159 0.93 9.46 -32.71
CA PHE A 159 1.65 10.36 -31.84
C PHE A 159 2.87 9.66 -31.25
N ASP A 160 4.08 10.17 -31.51
CA ASP A 160 5.30 9.65 -30.88
C ASP A 160 5.38 10.13 -29.43
N SER A 161 4.99 9.27 -28.50
CA SER A 161 4.94 9.56 -27.07
C SER A 161 6.31 9.92 -26.50
N VAL A 162 7.39 9.33 -27.04
CA VAL A 162 8.77 9.55 -26.58
C VAL A 162 9.23 10.95 -27.01
N GLN A 163 9.08 11.28 -28.29
CA GLN A 163 9.47 12.60 -28.81
C GLN A 163 8.68 13.72 -28.14
N TRP A 164 7.38 13.53 -27.89
CA TRP A 164 6.58 14.54 -27.21
C TRP A 164 6.99 14.72 -25.75
N PHE A 165 7.32 13.63 -25.05
CA PHE A 165 7.83 13.69 -23.68
C PHE A 165 9.12 14.51 -23.61
N ASP A 166 10.07 14.25 -24.51
CA ASP A 166 11.35 14.98 -24.54
C ASP A 166 11.15 16.48 -24.75
N ASN A 167 10.19 16.87 -25.59
CA ASN A 167 9.88 18.27 -25.85
C ASN A 167 9.11 18.97 -24.71
N ASN A 168 8.39 18.21 -23.87
CA ASN A 168 7.47 18.76 -22.85
C ASN A 168 7.77 18.27 -21.43
N ALA A 169 8.96 17.76 -21.16
CA ALA A 169 9.31 17.10 -19.89
C ALA A 169 8.98 17.96 -18.66
N MET A 170 9.24 19.27 -18.71
CA MET A 170 8.93 20.19 -17.61
C MET A 170 7.42 20.28 -17.32
N ALA A 171 6.59 20.40 -18.36
CA ALA A 171 5.14 20.48 -18.21
C ALA A 171 4.58 19.17 -17.63
N ILE A 172 5.11 18.03 -18.07
CA ILE A 172 4.71 16.71 -17.59
C ILE A 172 5.10 16.53 -16.12
N HIS A 173 6.31 16.93 -15.72
CA HIS A 173 6.73 16.87 -14.31
C HIS A 173 5.85 17.75 -13.41
N ILE A 174 5.50 18.97 -13.84
CA ILE A 174 4.56 19.83 -13.08
C ILE A 174 3.20 19.16 -12.97
N GLY A 175 2.68 18.60 -14.08
CA GLY A 175 1.43 17.86 -14.09
C GLY A 175 1.43 16.66 -13.14
N ILE A 176 2.52 15.87 -13.12
CA ILE A 176 2.73 14.75 -12.20
C ILE A 176 2.66 15.21 -10.74
N ILE A 177 3.36 16.29 -10.39
CA ILE A 177 3.38 16.81 -9.01
C ILE A 177 1.98 17.22 -8.59
N ILE A 178 1.27 17.98 -9.43
CA ILE A 178 -0.12 18.39 -9.17
C ILE A 178 -1.01 17.15 -8.99
N TRP A 179 -0.88 16.15 -9.85
CA TRP A 179 -1.65 14.90 -9.78
C TRP A 179 -1.38 14.10 -8.50
N ILE A 180 -0.13 14.06 -8.04
CA ILE A 180 0.23 13.43 -6.77
C ILE A 180 -0.41 14.18 -5.59
N VAL A 181 -0.35 15.51 -5.58
CA VAL A 181 -0.97 16.32 -4.51
C VAL A 181 -2.48 16.07 -4.45
N ILE A 182 -3.15 16.04 -5.60
CA ILE A 182 -4.58 15.73 -5.69
C ILE A 182 -4.87 14.32 -5.13
N GLY A 183 -4.02 13.34 -5.45
CA GLY A 183 -4.18 11.97 -4.96
C GLY A 183 -4.08 11.86 -3.45
N ILE A 184 -3.08 12.52 -2.85
CA ILE A 184 -2.92 12.58 -1.40
C ILE A 184 -4.16 13.20 -0.74
N ILE A 185 -4.66 14.33 -1.25
CA ILE A 185 -5.86 14.99 -0.73
C ILE A 185 -7.07 14.06 -0.85
N CYS A 186 -7.26 13.41 -2.00
CA CYS A 186 -8.37 12.50 -2.24
C CYS A 186 -8.36 11.32 -1.25
N GLN A 187 -7.20 10.66 -1.07
CA GLN A 187 -7.05 9.55 -0.12
C GLN A 187 -7.33 9.98 1.33
N LEU A 188 -6.85 11.17 1.74
CA LEU A 188 -7.10 11.70 3.08
C LEU A 188 -8.58 12.02 3.32
N LEU A 189 -9.29 12.56 2.33
CA LEU A 189 -10.71 12.86 2.43
C LEU A 189 -11.56 11.59 2.54
N ILE A 190 -11.22 10.55 1.77
CA ILE A 190 -11.91 9.25 1.82
C ILE A 190 -11.74 8.61 3.20
N ASP A 191 -10.52 8.65 3.75
CA ASP A 191 -10.24 8.08 5.07
C ASP A 191 -10.98 8.83 6.20
N SER A 192 -11.00 10.17 6.13
CA SER A 192 -11.71 11.01 7.09
C SER A 192 -13.21 10.71 7.14
N LYS A 193 -13.86 10.54 5.97
CA LYS A 193 -15.29 10.18 5.89
C LYS A 193 -15.59 8.82 6.52
N SER A 194 -14.72 7.83 6.29
CA SER A 194 -14.89 6.51 6.88
C SER A 194 -14.83 6.52 8.41
N ASN A 195 -14.10 7.46 9.02
CA ASN A 195 -13.97 7.54 10.46
C ASN A 195 -15.18 8.24 11.10
N LYS A 196 -15.73 9.28 10.45
CA LYS A 196 -16.94 9.98 10.94
C LYS A 196 -18.16 9.06 11.04
N SER A 197 -18.35 8.17 10.06
CA SER A 197 -19.45 7.20 10.08
C SER A 197 -19.44 6.29 11.32
N LYS A 198 -18.27 5.95 11.87
CA LYS A 198 -18.16 5.11 13.06
C LYS A 198 -18.55 5.81 14.35
N LEU A 199 -18.38 7.14 14.41
CA LEU A 199 -18.73 7.94 15.59
C LEU A 199 -20.24 8.20 15.66
N THR A 200 -20.91 8.34 14.51
CA THR A 200 -22.36 8.58 14.43
C THR A 200 -23.20 7.31 14.66
N GLU A 201 -22.63 6.12 14.43
CA GLU A 201 -23.28 4.83 14.77
C GLU A 201 -23.17 4.43 16.25
N THR A 202 -22.86 5.38 17.15
CA THR A 202 -23.02 5.18 18.60
C THR A 202 -24.35 5.79 19.04
N PRO A 203 -25.48 5.05 18.97
CA PRO A 203 -26.75 5.54 19.45
C PRO A 203 -26.72 5.59 20.98
N GLU A 204 -26.81 6.81 21.49
CA GLU A 204 -27.88 7.22 22.39
C GLU A 204 -28.86 6.09 22.75
N THR A 205 -28.53 5.30 23.77
CA THR A 205 -29.42 4.59 24.71
C THR A 205 -28.56 3.73 25.66
N THR A 206 -27.98 4.37 26.66
CA THR A 206 -27.74 3.68 27.93
C THR A 206 -28.20 4.60 29.05
N HIS A 207 -29.53 4.62 29.23
CA HIS A 207 -30.05 4.65 30.59
C HIS A 207 -29.42 3.48 31.34
N VAL A 208 -28.48 3.82 32.23
CA VAL A 208 -27.89 2.88 33.18
C VAL A 208 -29.00 2.49 34.16
N SER A 209 -29.54 1.28 33.98
CA SER A 209 -30.06 0.48 35.09
C SER A 209 -29.14 -0.73 35.19
N VAL A 210 -28.22 -0.68 36.14
CA VAL A 210 -27.40 -1.83 36.53
C VAL A 210 -28.34 -2.94 36.97
N LEU A 211 -28.24 -4.12 36.36
CA LEU A 211 -28.16 -5.42 37.04
C LEU A 211 -27.78 -6.50 36.01
N ILE A 212 -26.66 -7.15 36.28
CA ILE A 212 -26.01 -8.25 35.53
C ILE A 212 -27.02 -9.38 35.25
N PRO A 213 -27.02 -9.99 34.05
CA PRO A 213 -26.47 -11.35 33.97
C PRO A 213 -25.78 -11.74 32.63
N VAL A 214 -24.70 -12.51 32.79
CA VAL A 214 -24.43 -13.79 32.13
C VAL A 214 -24.31 -13.83 30.59
N GLU A 215 -23.07 -14.04 30.14
CA GLU A 215 -22.67 -15.09 29.19
C GLU A 215 -23.59 -15.33 27.97
N ASN A 216 -23.32 -14.61 26.88
CA ASN A 216 -23.25 -15.13 25.50
C ASN A 216 -23.13 -13.94 24.52
N GLN A 217 -21.95 -13.32 24.47
CA GLN A 217 -21.60 -12.48 23.31
C GLN A 217 -21.24 -13.38 22.14
N HIS A 218 -22.29 -13.90 21.49
CA HIS A 218 -22.22 -14.36 20.12
C HIS A 218 -21.66 -13.22 19.28
N ALA A 219 -20.40 -13.37 18.87
CA ALA A 219 -19.78 -12.53 17.86
C ALA A 219 -20.61 -12.62 16.57
N ASP A 220 -21.53 -11.68 16.43
CA ASP A 220 -22.25 -11.40 15.19
C ASP A 220 -21.27 -10.79 14.19
N SER A 221 -20.42 -11.66 13.66
CA SER A 221 -19.48 -11.33 12.59
C SER A 221 -20.27 -10.71 11.44
N TRP A 222 -19.80 -9.55 10.96
CA TRP A 222 -20.47 -8.80 9.88
C TRP A 222 -20.69 -9.65 8.61
N TRP A 223 -19.94 -10.75 8.44
CA TRP A 223 -20.03 -11.71 7.35
C TRP A 223 -21.35 -12.49 7.37
N LYS A 224 -21.89 -12.84 8.55
CA LYS A 224 -23.21 -13.50 8.66
C LYS A 224 -24.34 -12.61 8.12
N ARG A 225 -24.25 -11.29 8.32
CA ARG A 225 -25.24 -10.33 7.78
C ARG A 225 -25.15 -10.20 6.26
N TRP A 226 -23.98 -10.41 5.68
CA TRP A 226 -23.80 -10.38 4.22
C TRP A 226 -24.39 -11.62 3.53
N PHE A 227 -24.27 -12.80 4.15
CA PHE A 227 -24.84 -14.03 3.60
C PHE A 227 -26.35 -14.17 3.84
N SER A 228 -26.89 -13.69 4.97
CA SER A 228 -28.33 -13.80 5.24
C SER A 228 -29.19 -12.98 4.26
N LYS A 229 -28.69 -11.83 3.77
CA LYS A 229 -29.39 -11.03 2.75
C LYS A 229 -29.55 -11.72 1.39
N ARG A 230 -28.72 -12.72 1.06
CA ARG A 230 -28.83 -13.44 -0.22
C ARG A 230 -29.84 -14.59 -0.18
N GLN A 231 -30.14 -15.14 0.99
CA GLN A 231 -31.12 -16.24 1.11
C GLN A 231 -32.57 -15.79 0.99
N ALA A 232 -32.87 -14.51 1.22
CA ALA A 232 -34.23 -13.97 1.09
C ALA A 232 -34.72 -13.79 -0.36
N VAL A 233 -33.84 -13.92 -1.36
CA VAL A 233 -34.17 -13.66 -2.78
C VAL A 233 -34.48 -14.95 -3.56
N LEU A 234 -34.42 -16.12 -2.93
CA LEU A 234 -34.65 -17.43 -3.57
C LEU A 234 -35.79 -18.22 -2.93
N LYS A 235 -36.90 -17.55 -2.63
CA LYS A 235 -38.19 -18.23 -2.44
C LYS A 235 -39.15 -17.69 -3.51
N VAL A 236 -39.18 -18.40 -4.64
CA VAL A 236 -40.24 -18.39 -5.65
C VAL A 236 -40.95 -19.73 -5.53
#